data_AF-A0AAU7RCC9-F1
#
_entry.id   AF-A0AAU7RCC9-F1
#
_cell.length_a   1.000
_cell.length_b   1.000
_cell.length_c   1.000
_cell.angle_alpha   90.00
_cell.angle_beta   90.00
_cell.angle_gamma   90.00
#
_symmetry.space_group_name_H-M   'P 1'
#
loop_
_entity.id
_entity.type
_entity.pdbx_description
1 polymer ?
#
loop_
_entity_poly.entity_id
_entity_poly.type
_entity_poly.pdbx_seq_one_letter_code
_entity_poly.pdbx_strand_id
1 'polypeptide(L)'
;MTDQLVDSPDLVPNSGTAIDEPSEAKGRKRQWGSERRSEPLPIVHPKPSARKIVLGRLAILVTVGAWMYYVVSTIIREFINNPNPGFRFTIESVSYVVVVTFLTFSALMYLMARQGALYRFREHRRVPRGELDNHFADYQHGITVLVPSYAEEPGVVRATLWSAALQEFPDLRVVLLLDDPPNPTDPEKARRLDETRALAGQIERALSAPAARANSALAAYRARRNGPVDPAAGSASPATKKTGKQKGAQQKLRDLDELDLLIAEYEAAAEWLEAMAEAESVHDHVDEFFVDLVIMGLARELRLVLLALTSAKAQGALPAPERMEQLYLRLTWIFNGRLESFERKRYASLSHEANKAMNLNAYISLMGQRWRKEEAGGATLLRPATTPLEDDLVVPDSTYLLTLDADSLLLRDYCLRLVYFLESAGNERVAVMIGPPLAVQRLCDS
;
A
#
# COMPACT_ATOMS: atom_id res chain seq x y z
N MET A 1 -6.24 87.41 -30.85
CA MET A 1 -7.45 87.34 -30.01
C MET A 1 -7.52 85.92 -29.49
N THR A 2 -7.19 85.57 -28.26
CA THR A 2 -6.84 86.35 -27.06
C THR A 2 -6.18 85.35 -26.09
N ASP A 3 -5.07 85.77 -25.48
CA ASP A 3 -4.55 85.46 -24.13
C ASP A 3 -4.37 84.01 -23.62
N GLN A 4 -3.13 83.56 -23.33
CA GLN A 4 -2.33 83.72 -22.08
C GLN A 4 -2.67 82.61 -21.05
N LEU A 5 -1.81 82.04 -20.19
CA LEU A 5 -0.41 82.18 -19.76
C LEU A 5 -0.13 80.97 -18.79
N VAL A 6 1.09 80.40 -18.81
CA VAL A 6 2.01 80.09 -17.66
C VAL A 6 1.50 79.12 -16.55
N ASP A 7 2.22 78.09 -16.08
CA ASP A 7 3.61 78.04 -15.58
C ASP A 7 4.14 76.57 -15.44
N SER A 8 5.47 76.40 -15.42
CA SER A 8 6.24 75.20 -15.00
C SER A 8 6.39 75.17 -13.45
N PRO A 9 6.98 74.17 -12.71
CA PRO A 9 8.13 73.33 -13.08
C PRO A 9 8.24 71.88 -12.51
N ASP A 10 9.27 71.19 -12.99
CA ASP A 10 10.11 70.14 -12.37
C ASP A 10 9.52 69.08 -11.44
N LEU A 11 9.73 67.79 -11.80
CA LEU A 11 10.50 66.82 -11.00
C LEU A 11 10.46 65.42 -11.65
N VAL A 12 11.64 64.90 -11.96
CA VAL A 12 11.87 63.46 -12.21
C VAL A 12 11.59 62.71 -10.89
N PRO A 13 10.87 61.57 -10.91
CA PRO A 13 11.49 60.37 -10.35
C PRO A 13 11.13 59.06 -11.05
N ASN A 14 12.19 58.30 -11.31
CA ASN A 14 12.32 56.86 -11.07
C ASN A 14 11.37 55.89 -11.80
N SER A 15 11.91 55.28 -12.86
CA SER A 15 11.49 53.99 -13.38
C SER A 15 11.70 52.88 -12.32
N GLY A 16 10.71 52.71 -11.46
CA GLY A 16 10.51 51.51 -10.66
C GLY A 16 9.42 50.68 -11.31
N THR A 17 9.80 49.65 -12.08
CA THR A 17 8.89 48.57 -12.49
C THR A 17 8.42 47.85 -11.23
N ALA A 18 7.20 48.17 -10.80
CA ALA A 18 6.47 47.37 -9.84
C ALA A 18 6.24 45.98 -10.45
N ILE A 19 6.60 44.96 -9.70
CA ILE A 19 6.37 43.56 -10.01
C ILE A 19 4.87 43.34 -9.83
N ASP A 20 4.15 43.07 -10.92
CA ASP A 20 2.76 42.64 -10.89
C ASP A 20 2.66 41.36 -10.04
N GLU A 21 1.89 41.42 -8.96
CA GLU A 21 1.49 40.24 -8.19
C GLU A 21 0.71 39.26 -9.08
N PRO A 22 0.91 37.94 -8.95
CA PRO A 22 0.20 36.97 -9.76
C PRO A 22 -1.28 36.95 -9.38
N SER A 23 -2.11 37.46 -10.30
CA SER A 23 -3.54 37.21 -10.46
C SER A 23 -4.00 35.91 -9.78
N GLU A 24 -4.79 36.04 -8.72
CA GLU A 24 -5.50 34.94 -8.05
C GLU A 24 -6.04 33.93 -9.07
N ALA A 25 -5.57 32.69 -8.95
CA ALA A 25 -6.02 31.59 -9.77
C ALA A 25 -7.54 31.45 -9.68
N LYS A 26 -8.21 31.73 -10.79
CA LYS A 26 -9.66 31.59 -11.00
C LYS A 26 -10.10 30.21 -10.50
N GLY A 27 -10.72 30.19 -9.31
CA GLY A 27 -11.06 28.97 -8.60
C GLY A 27 -11.79 27.95 -9.48
N ARG A 28 -11.21 26.76 -9.60
CA ARG A 28 -11.81 25.60 -10.27
C ARG A 28 -13.22 25.40 -9.70
N LYS A 29 -14.27 25.44 -10.55
CA LYS A 29 -15.67 25.25 -10.11
C LYS A 29 -15.78 23.95 -9.31
N ARG A 30 -15.96 24.09 -8.00
CA ARG A 30 -16.03 22.98 -7.04
C ARG A 30 -17.27 22.15 -7.31
N GLN A 31 -17.10 20.82 -7.37
CA GLN A 31 -18.20 19.90 -7.60
C GLN A 31 -19.01 19.71 -6.31
N TRP A 32 -20.31 20.00 -6.39
CA TRP A 32 -21.25 19.81 -5.29
C TRP A 32 -21.24 18.35 -4.82
N GLY A 33 -20.91 18.11 -3.56
CA GLY A 33 -20.85 16.77 -2.96
C GLY A 33 -19.45 16.18 -2.77
N SER A 34 -18.41 16.80 -3.35
CA SER A 34 -17.01 16.46 -3.06
C SER A 34 -16.52 16.97 -1.70
N GLU A 35 -17.26 17.89 -1.06
CA GLU A 35 -16.78 18.68 0.09
C GLU A 35 -17.27 18.18 1.47
N ARG A 36 -17.93 17.02 1.56
CA ARG A 36 -18.46 16.53 2.86
C ARG A 36 -17.57 15.54 3.61
N ARG A 37 -16.46 15.12 3.01
CA ARG A 37 -15.48 14.24 3.65
C ARG A 37 -14.08 14.72 3.28
N SER A 38 -13.52 15.56 4.14
CA SER A 38 -12.09 15.84 4.18
C SER A 38 -11.32 14.70 4.88
N GLU A 39 -12.01 13.84 5.63
CA GLU A 39 -11.39 12.70 6.28
C GLU A 39 -11.09 11.58 5.27
N PRO A 40 -9.89 11.00 5.29
CA PRO A 40 -9.56 9.84 4.47
C PRO A 40 -10.52 8.69 4.77
N LEU A 41 -10.76 7.84 3.78
CA LEU A 41 -11.67 6.69 3.96
C LEU A 41 -11.16 5.84 5.14
N PRO A 42 -12.04 5.50 6.10
CA PRO A 42 -11.61 4.71 7.25
C PRO A 42 -11.12 3.35 6.76
N ILE A 43 -10.06 2.85 7.41
CA ILE A 43 -9.45 1.53 7.13
C ILE A 43 -10.50 0.41 7.13
N VAL A 44 -11.56 0.56 7.92
CA VAL A 44 -12.74 -0.32 7.90
C VAL A 44 -13.96 0.50 7.53
N HIS A 45 -14.70 0.04 6.51
CA HIS A 45 -15.96 0.68 6.15
C HIS A 45 -16.95 0.64 7.32
N PRO A 46 -17.76 1.69 7.52
CA PRO A 46 -18.80 1.67 8.54
C PRO A 46 -19.81 0.57 8.22
N LYS A 47 -20.20 -0.22 9.22
CA LYS A 47 -21.23 -1.25 9.06
C LYS A 47 -22.53 -0.59 8.59
N PRO A 48 -23.08 -0.98 7.43
CA PRO A 48 -24.31 -0.39 6.95
C PRO A 48 -25.48 -0.75 7.87
N SER A 49 -26.30 0.25 8.20
CA SER A 49 -27.49 0.03 9.02
C SER A 49 -28.54 -0.79 8.25
N ALA A 50 -29.38 -1.53 8.99
CA ALA A 50 -30.49 -2.29 8.39
C ALA A 50 -31.39 -1.39 7.53
N ARG A 51 -31.61 -0.14 7.95
CA ARG A 51 -32.36 0.87 7.18
C ARG A 51 -31.75 1.13 5.80
N LYS A 52 -30.42 1.27 5.69
CA LYS A 52 -29.75 1.49 4.39
C LYS A 52 -29.93 0.30 3.45
N ILE A 53 -29.88 -0.92 3.98
CA ILE A 53 -30.08 -2.16 3.20
C ILE A 53 -31.53 -2.26 2.70
N VAL A 54 -32.51 -1.94 3.56
CA VAL A 54 -33.93 -1.92 3.19
C VAL A 54 -34.20 -0.83 2.14
N LEU A 55 -33.64 0.37 2.31
CA LEU A 55 -33.79 1.45 1.33
C LEU A 55 -33.21 1.09 -0.03
N GLY A 56 -32.07 0.38 -0.07
CA GLY A 56 -31.49 -0.13 -1.31
C GLY A 56 -32.41 -1.14 -2.03
N ARG A 57 -33.03 -2.08 -1.27
CA ARG A 57 -34.05 -2.99 -1.83
C ARG A 57 -35.26 -2.23 -2.35
N LEU A 58 -35.75 -1.24 -1.60
CA LEU A 58 -36.90 -0.43 -1.99
C LEU A 58 -36.60 0.36 -3.27
N ALA A 59 -35.40 0.94 -3.40
CA ALA A 59 -34.99 1.65 -4.61
C ALA A 59 -34.99 0.73 -5.85
N ILE A 60 -34.54 -0.53 -5.71
CA ILE A 60 -34.61 -1.54 -6.78
C ILE A 60 -36.07 -1.80 -7.16
N LEU A 61 -36.94 -2.07 -6.18
CA LEU A 61 -38.37 -2.34 -6.43
C LEU A 61 -39.08 -1.14 -7.09
N VAL A 62 -38.81 0.07 -6.63
CA VAL A 62 -39.35 1.30 -7.20
C VAL A 62 -38.85 1.49 -8.63
N THR A 63 -37.58 1.21 -8.92
CA THR A 63 -37.03 1.34 -10.28
C THR A 63 -37.70 0.37 -11.25
N VAL A 64 -37.86 -0.90 -10.85
CA VAL A 64 -38.56 -1.91 -11.65
C VAL A 64 -40.03 -1.55 -11.81
N GLY A 65 -40.70 -1.12 -10.75
CA GLY A 65 -42.11 -0.73 -10.76
C GLY A 65 -42.37 0.51 -11.64
N ALA A 66 -41.51 1.52 -11.56
CA ALA A 66 -41.61 2.72 -12.39
C ALA A 66 -41.39 2.42 -13.88
N TRP A 67 -40.43 1.56 -14.20
CA TRP A 67 -40.22 1.10 -15.58
C TRP A 67 -41.41 0.29 -16.10
N MET A 68 -41.94 -0.64 -15.30
CA MET A 68 -43.11 -1.42 -15.68
C MET A 68 -44.33 -0.52 -15.91
N TYR A 69 -44.56 0.45 -15.01
CA TYR A 69 -45.60 1.46 -15.17
C TYR A 69 -45.42 2.25 -16.47
N TYR A 70 -44.20 2.73 -16.74
CA TYR A 70 -43.89 3.45 -17.97
C TYR A 70 -44.20 2.62 -19.21
N VAL A 71 -43.70 1.39 -19.31
CA VAL A 71 -43.93 0.49 -20.44
C VAL A 71 -45.43 0.22 -20.64
N VAL A 72 -46.16 -0.14 -19.58
CA VAL A 72 -47.60 -0.41 -19.67
C VAL A 72 -48.36 0.86 -20.08
N SER A 73 -48.03 2.02 -19.51
CA SER A 73 -48.67 3.29 -19.86
C SER A 73 -48.46 3.67 -21.32
N THR A 74 -47.25 3.44 -21.86
CA THR A 74 -46.94 3.70 -23.27
C THR A 74 -47.66 2.73 -24.19
N ILE A 75 -47.73 1.43 -23.85
CA ILE A 75 -48.48 0.43 -24.62
C ILE A 75 -49.97 0.76 -24.65
N ILE A 76 -50.59 1.09 -23.51
CA ILE A 76 -52.01 1.48 -23.44
C ILE A 76 -52.25 2.73 -24.30
N ARG A 77 -51.36 3.72 -24.23
CA ARG A 77 -51.50 4.96 -24.99
C ARG A 77 -51.39 4.76 -26.50
N GLU A 78 -50.49 3.88 -26.95
CA GLU A 78 -50.31 3.53 -28.37
C GLU A 78 -51.45 2.66 -28.92
N PHE A 79 -51.85 1.60 -28.20
CA PHE A 79 -52.76 0.59 -28.74
C PHE A 79 -54.23 0.80 -28.42
N ILE A 80 -54.57 1.39 -27.27
CA ILE A 80 -55.96 1.52 -26.81
C ILE A 80 -56.51 2.91 -27.12
N ASN A 81 -55.71 3.95 -26.86
CA ASN A 81 -56.19 5.33 -26.98
C ASN A 81 -55.97 5.95 -28.37
N ASN A 82 -55.26 5.26 -29.28
CA ASN A 82 -54.94 5.79 -30.59
C ASN A 82 -55.12 4.73 -31.69
N PRO A 83 -56.35 4.46 -32.15
CA PRO A 83 -56.66 3.31 -33.02
C PRO A 83 -56.10 3.40 -34.46
N ASN A 84 -55.57 4.56 -34.89
CA ASN A 84 -54.84 4.73 -36.17
C ASN A 84 -53.55 5.54 -35.95
N PRO A 85 -52.52 4.98 -35.29
CA PRO A 85 -51.27 5.69 -35.07
C PRO A 85 -50.49 5.81 -36.38
N GLY A 86 -49.95 7.01 -36.65
CA GLY A 86 -49.08 7.21 -37.81
C GLY A 86 -47.74 6.47 -37.63
N PHE A 87 -47.20 5.88 -38.70
CA PHE A 87 -45.95 5.10 -38.68
C PHE A 87 -44.77 5.79 -37.97
N ARG A 88 -44.64 7.11 -38.14
CA ARG A 88 -43.60 7.92 -37.47
C ARG A 88 -43.76 7.94 -35.94
N PHE A 89 -45.00 8.06 -35.45
CA PHE A 89 -45.30 8.10 -34.03
C PHE A 89 -44.99 6.76 -33.35
N THR A 90 -45.34 5.64 -33.99
CA THR A 90 -45.03 4.30 -33.48
C THR A 90 -43.52 4.05 -33.41
N ILE A 91 -42.76 4.43 -34.44
CA ILE A 91 -41.28 4.30 -34.41
C ILE A 91 -40.67 5.16 -33.29
N GLU A 92 -41.15 6.39 -33.14
CA GLU A 92 -40.67 7.29 -32.09
C GLU A 92 -40.94 6.70 -30.70
N SER A 93 -42.16 6.23 -30.42
CA SER A 93 -42.51 5.58 -29.15
C SER A 93 -41.73 4.31 -28.89
N VAL A 94 -41.53 3.45 -29.90
CA VAL A 94 -40.68 2.25 -29.77
C VAL A 94 -39.25 2.66 -29.42
N SER A 95 -38.70 3.67 -30.09
CA SER A 95 -37.35 4.16 -29.82
C SER A 95 -37.21 4.70 -28.39
N TYR A 96 -38.20 5.44 -27.88
CA TYR A 96 -38.21 5.93 -26.50
C TYR A 96 -38.29 4.78 -25.50
N VAL A 97 -39.15 3.79 -25.71
CA VAL A 97 -39.25 2.62 -24.83
C VAL A 97 -37.93 1.87 -24.77
N VAL A 98 -37.25 1.68 -25.90
CA VAL A 98 -35.94 1.03 -25.97
C VAL A 98 -34.90 1.82 -25.17
N VAL A 99 -34.78 3.13 -25.41
CA VAL A 99 -33.81 3.99 -24.72
C VAL A 99 -34.06 4.02 -23.20
N VAL A 100 -35.31 4.24 -22.77
CA VAL A 100 -35.68 4.26 -21.35
C VAL A 100 -35.41 2.90 -20.68
N THR A 101 -35.63 1.80 -21.40
CA THR A 101 -35.33 0.45 -20.91
C THR A 101 -33.83 0.27 -20.68
N PHE A 102 -32.98 0.65 -21.63
CA PHE A 102 -31.52 0.57 -21.43
C PHE A 102 -31.01 1.46 -20.29
N LEU A 103 -31.54 2.68 -20.16
CA LEU A 103 -31.19 3.59 -19.07
C LEU A 103 -31.61 3.04 -17.71
N THR A 104 -32.82 2.50 -17.62
CA THR A 104 -33.34 1.88 -16.39
C THR A 104 -32.55 0.62 -16.06
N PHE A 105 -32.23 -0.21 -17.06
CA PHE A 105 -31.38 -1.39 -16.89
C PHE A 105 -30.01 -1.01 -16.32
N SER A 106 -29.35 0.01 -16.87
CA SER A 106 -28.09 0.53 -16.33
C SER A 106 -28.21 0.97 -14.87
N ALA A 107 -29.25 1.74 -14.54
CA ALA A 107 -29.51 2.17 -13.16
C ALA A 107 -29.77 0.98 -12.22
N LEU A 108 -30.52 -0.02 -12.69
CA LEU A 108 -30.80 -1.25 -11.96
C LEU A 108 -29.51 -2.05 -11.68
N MET A 109 -28.63 -2.18 -12.69
CA MET A 109 -27.33 -2.85 -12.52
C MET A 109 -26.47 -2.16 -11.47
N TYR A 110 -26.43 -0.83 -11.45
CA TYR A 110 -25.76 -0.07 -10.40
C TYR A 110 -26.38 -0.32 -9.01
N LEU A 111 -27.71 -0.27 -8.90
CA LEU A 111 -28.40 -0.50 -7.63
C LEU A 111 -28.17 -1.93 -7.12
N MET A 112 -28.17 -2.93 -8.00
CA MET A 112 -27.87 -4.32 -7.67
C MET A 112 -26.43 -4.49 -7.17
N ALA A 113 -25.45 -3.93 -7.89
CA ALA A 113 -24.04 -3.97 -7.47
C ALA A 113 -23.84 -3.28 -6.11
N ARG A 114 -24.47 -2.11 -5.91
CA ARG A 114 -24.44 -1.38 -4.65
C ARG A 114 -25.11 -2.16 -3.52
N GLN A 115 -26.22 -2.84 -3.78
CA GLN A 115 -26.91 -3.67 -2.79
C GLN A 115 -26.04 -4.87 -2.39
N GLY A 116 -25.39 -5.53 -3.35
CA GLY A 116 -24.42 -6.59 -3.08
C GLY A 116 -23.22 -6.09 -2.25
N ALA A 117 -22.72 -4.88 -2.54
CA ALA A 117 -21.68 -4.25 -1.72
C ALA A 117 -22.14 -4.00 -0.28
N LEU A 118 -23.36 -3.53 -0.05
CA LEU A 118 -23.89 -3.32 1.31
C LEU A 118 -23.98 -4.63 2.12
N TYR A 119 -24.33 -5.76 1.49
CA TYR A 119 -24.29 -7.06 2.17
C TYR A 119 -22.88 -7.47 2.55
N ARG A 120 -21.96 -7.42 1.58
CA ARG A 120 -20.54 -7.71 1.82
C ARG A 120 -19.97 -6.83 2.92
N PHE A 121 -20.30 -5.54 2.93
CA PHE A 121 -19.85 -4.63 3.99
C PHE A 121 -20.43 -4.94 5.36
N ARG A 122 -21.68 -5.42 5.43
CA ARG A 122 -22.28 -5.85 6.71
C ARG A 122 -21.62 -7.12 7.25
N GLU A 123 -21.32 -8.06 6.36
CA GLU A 123 -20.78 -9.37 6.70
C GLU A 123 -19.26 -9.36 6.86
N HIS A 124 -18.58 -8.38 6.26
CA HIS A 124 -17.15 -8.23 6.37
C HIS A 124 -16.72 -8.08 7.83
N ARG A 125 -15.87 -9.02 8.26
CA ARG A 125 -15.15 -8.96 9.52
C ARG A 125 -13.67 -8.88 9.19
N ARG A 126 -13.01 -7.87 9.74
CA ARG A 126 -11.56 -7.75 9.65
C ARG A 126 -10.95 -8.91 10.44
N VAL A 127 -10.05 -9.66 9.81
CA VAL A 127 -9.31 -10.75 10.46
C VAL A 127 -8.59 -10.19 11.68
N PRO A 128 -8.82 -10.77 12.89
CA PRO A 128 -8.15 -10.36 14.11
C PRO A 128 -6.63 -10.43 13.97
N ARG A 129 -5.93 -9.52 14.63
CA ARG A 129 -4.47 -9.44 14.51
C ARG A 129 -3.76 -10.70 15.00
N GLY A 130 -4.25 -11.31 16.09
CA GLY A 130 -3.68 -12.54 16.62
C GLY A 130 -3.75 -13.73 15.65
N GLU A 131 -4.75 -13.80 14.77
CA GLU A 131 -4.81 -14.84 13.73
C GLU A 131 -3.69 -14.64 12.69
N LEU A 132 -3.44 -13.40 12.27
CA LEU A 132 -2.33 -13.08 11.36
C LEU A 132 -0.99 -13.41 12.01
N ASP A 133 -0.76 -12.95 13.24
CA ASP A 133 0.51 -13.17 13.94
C ASP A 133 0.79 -14.69 14.13
N ASN A 134 -0.24 -15.50 14.39
CA ASN A 134 -0.11 -16.95 14.47
C ASN A 134 0.19 -17.59 13.10
N HIS A 135 -0.52 -17.15 12.06
CA HIS A 135 -0.36 -17.69 10.70
C HIS A 135 1.05 -17.43 10.14
N PHE A 136 1.61 -16.25 10.40
CA PHE A 136 2.89 -15.83 9.84
C PHE A 136 4.12 -16.15 10.71
N ALA A 137 3.94 -16.67 11.93
CA ALA A 137 5.04 -16.88 12.89
C ALA A 137 6.17 -17.78 12.34
N ASP A 138 5.80 -18.86 11.64
CA ASP A 138 6.73 -19.85 11.06
C ASP A 138 6.71 -19.83 9.51
N TYR A 139 6.38 -18.68 8.93
CA TYR A 139 6.14 -18.55 7.51
C TYR A 139 7.42 -18.43 6.69
N GLN A 140 7.50 -19.16 5.57
CA GLN A 140 8.71 -19.27 4.75
C GLN A 140 8.57 -18.68 3.34
N HIS A 141 7.36 -18.33 2.92
CA HIS A 141 7.13 -17.80 1.58
C HIS A 141 7.38 -16.29 1.55
N GLY A 142 7.98 -15.81 0.46
CA GLY A 142 8.25 -14.40 0.23
C GLY A 142 7.24 -13.73 -0.69
N ILE A 143 7.20 -12.40 -0.63
CA ILE A 143 6.46 -11.53 -1.54
C ILE A 143 7.41 -10.55 -2.23
N THR A 144 7.30 -10.44 -3.56
CA THR A 144 7.97 -9.41 -4.35
C THR A 144 6.97 -8.35 -4.79
N VAL A 145 7.19 -7.10 -4.40
CA VAL A 145 6.42 -5.93 -4.82
C VAL A 145 7.11 -5.29 -6.03
N LEU A 146 6.45 -5.29 -7.18
CA LEU A 146 6.93 -4.64 -8.40
C LEU A 146 6.32 -3.26 -8.54
N VAL A 147 7.17 -2.24 -8.66
CA VAL A 147 6.76 -0.84 -8.83
C VAL A 147 7.20 -0.34 -10.20
N PRO A 148 6.35 -0.41 -11.25
CA PRO A 148 6.69 0.14 -12.56
C PRO A 148 6.62 1.66 -12.56
N SER A 149 7.71 2.30 -13.01
CA SER A 149 7.85 3.75 -13.12
C SER A 149 8.32 4.15 -14.52
N TYR A 150 7.78 5.26 -15.03
CA TYR A 150 8.23 5.91 -16.26
C TYR A 150 8.15 7.42 -16.11
N ALA A 151 9.31 8.09 -16.08
CA ALA A 151 9.43 9.56 -16.00
C ALA A 151 8.66 10.23 -14.84
N GLU A 152 8.29 9.45 -13.82
CA GLU A 152 7.57 9.91 -12.63
C GLU A 152 8.44 10.85 -11.79
N GLU A 153 7.80 11.64 -10.92
CA GLU A 153 8.52 12.50 -10.00
C GLU A 153 9.21 11.67 -8.90
N PRO A 154 10.51 11.91 -8.59
CA PRO A 154 11.23 11.13 -7.58
C PRO A 154 10.55 11.11 -6.20
N GLY A 155 9.92 12.21 -5.79
CA GLY A 155 9.18 12.28 -4.52
C GLY A 155 8.00 11.31 -4.45
N VAL A 156 7.23 11.22 -5.54
CA VAL A 156 6.08 10.31 -5.67
C VAL A 156 6.54 8.85 -5.63
N VAL A 157 7.57 8.51 -6.41
CA VAL A 157 8.16 7.16 -6.41
C VAL A 157 8.71 6.80 -5.03
N ARG A 158 9.37 7.75 -4.35
CA ARG A 158 9.93 7.58 -3.01
C ARG A 158 8.85 7.23 -1.99
N ALA A 159 7.73 7.96 -1.96
CA ALA A 159 6.62 7.70 -1.05
C ALA A 159 6.04 6.29 -1.28
N THR A 160 5.85 5.91 -2.55
CA THR A 160 5.39 4.57 -2.95
C THR A 160 6.34 3.48 -2.44
N LEU A 161 7.65 3.62 -2.70
CA LEU A 161 8.65 2.65 -2.24
C LEU A 161 8.71 2.54 -0.72
N TRP A 162 8.62 3.64 0.03
CA TRP A 162 8.55 3.60 1.48
C TRP A 162 7.28 2.90 2.00
N SER A 163 6.13 3.18 1.38
CA SER A 163 4.86 2.55 1.77
C SER A 163 4.88 1.03 1.55
N ALA A 164 5.61 0.58 0.52
CA ALA A 164 5.87 -0.82 0.25
C ALA A 164 6.90 -1.41 1.21
N ALA A 165 8.03 -0.73 1.44
CA ALA A 165 9.14 -1.22 2.26
C ALA A 165 8.77 -1.38 3.75
N LEU A 166 7.86 -0.54 4.25
CA LEU A 166 7.33 -0.62 5.62
C LEU A 166 6.16 -1.60 5.76
N GLN A 167 5.83 -2.36 4.72
CA GLN A 167 4.86 -3.45 4.85
C GLN A 167 5.44 -4.51 5.77
N GLU A 168 4.68 -4.86 6.78
CA GLU A 168 5.05 -5.92 7.70
C GLU A 168 4.92 -7.27 6.99
N PHE A 169 6.03 -7.88 6.57
CA PHE A 169 6.01 -9.24 5.99
C PHE A 169 7.32 -9.99 6.23
N PRO A 170 7.30 -11.33 6.46
CA PRO A 170 8.51 -12.10 6.81
C PRO A 170 9.65 -12.00 5.80
N ASP A 171 9.35 -12.18 4.51
CA ASP A 171 10.29 -11.99 3.42
C ASP A 171 9.66 -11.06 2.36
N LEU A 172 10.09 -9.79 2.40
CA LEU A 172 9.62 -8.73 1.52
C LEU A 172 10.75 -8.23 0.62
N ARG A 173 10.51 -8.24 -0.69
CA ARG A 173 11.33 -7.53 -1.68
C ARG A 173 10.49 -6.46 -2.37
N VAL A 174 11.06 -5.28 -2.58
CA VAL A 174 10.47 -4.21 -3.38
C VAL A 174 11.41 -3.91 -4.55
N VAL A 175 10.89 -3.94 -5.76
CA VAL A 175 11.65 -3.78 -6.99
C VAL A 175 11.10 -2.60 -7.75
N LEU A 176 11.91 -1.55 -7.88
CA LEU A 176 11.60 -0.42 -8.74
C LEU A 176 11.94 -0.76 -10.19
N LEU A 177 10.94 -0.88 -11.04
CA LEU A 177 11.12 -1.17 -12.45
C LEU A 177 11.16 0.16 -13.22
N LEU A 178 12.36 0.58 -13.60
CA LEU A 178 12.61 1.81 -14.33
C LEU A 178 12.44 1.58 -15.84
N ASP A 179 11.54 2.34 -16.45
CA ASP A 179 11.30 2.29 -17.90
C ASP A 179 11.90 3.47 -18.68
N ASP A 180 12.58 4.39 -18.02
CA ASP A 180 13.25 5.51 -18.68
C ASP A 180 14.38 5.03 -19.61
N PRO A 181 14.67 5.76 -20.70
CA PRO A 181 15.89 5.51 -21.48
C PRO A 181 17.12 5.54 -20.55
N PRO A 182 18.01 4.54 -20.59
CA PRO A 182 19.07 4.41 -19.58
C PRO A 182 20.12 5.53 -19.66
N ASN A 183 20.31 6.12 -20.85
CA ASN A 183 21.26 7.21 -21.10
C ASN A 183 20.53 8.38 -21.79
N PRO A 184 19.69 9.14 -21.08
CA PRO A 184 18.97 10.26 -21.67
C PRO A 184 19.94 11.40 -22.04
N THR A 185 19.72 12.05 -23.17
CA THR A 185 20.57 13.16 -23.64
C THR A 185 20.23 14.50 -22.98
N ASP A 186 19.03 14.62 -22.42
CA ASP A 186 18.54 15.80 -21.72
C ASP A 186 19.07 15.81 -20.27
N PRO A 187 19.85 16.82 -19.85
CA PRO A 187 20.43 16.89 -18.52
C PRO A 187 19.42 16.81 -17.37
N GLU A 188 18.22 17.39 -17.53
CA GLU A 188 17.21 17.34 -16.47
C GLU A 188 16.62 15.93 -16.33
N LYS A 189 16.44 15.22 -17.45
CA LYS A 189 16.00 13.81 -17.42
C LYS A 189 17.08 12.90 -16.85
N ALA A 190 18.35 13.17 -17.15
CA ALA A 190 19.48 12.44 -16.57
C ALA A 190 19.52 12.61 -15.05
N ARG A 191 19.44 13.86 -14.56
CA ARG A 191 19.39 14.17 -13.13
C ARG A 191 18.23 13.48 -12.43
N ARG A 192 17.01 13.59 -12.98
CA ARG A 192 15.82 12.94 -12.43
C ARG A 192 15.99 11.42 -12.37
N LEU A 193 16.47 10.80 -13.45
CA LEU A 193 16.68 9.36 -13.49
C LEU A 193 17.71 8.90 -12.46
N ASP A 194 18.79 9.65 -12.27
CA ASP A 194 19.81 9.33 -11.26
C ASP A 194 19.29 9.48 -9.84
N GLU A 195 18.45 10.50 -9.57
CA GLU A 195 17.71 10.63 -8.31
C GLU A 195 16.82 9.42 -8.07
N THR A 196 16.03 9.01 -9.08
CA THR A 196 15.13 7.86 -8.99
C THR A 196 15.90 6.53 -8.80
N ARG A 197 17.02 6.33 -9.50
CA ARG A 197 17.90 5.15 -9.34
C ARG A 197 18.44 5.01 -7.92
N ALA A 198 18.74 6.14 -7.27
CA ALA A 198 19.31 6.16 -5.93
C ALA A 198 18.29 5.80 -4.83
N LEU A 199 16.98 5.95 -5.09
CA LEU A 199 15.92 5.79 -4.09
C LEU A 199 15.97 4.44 -3.38
N ALA A 200 16.03 3.34 -4.12
CA ALA A 200 16.04 1.99 -3.55
C ALA A 200 17.18 1.81 -2.52
N GLY A 201 18.41 2.18 -2.90
CA GLY A 201 19.57 2.08 -2.01
C GLY A 201 19.59 3.12 -0.89
N GLN A 202 18.93 4.28 -1.04
CA GLN A 202 18.75 5.24 0.06
C GLN A 202 17.80 4.69 1.13
N ILE A 203 16.66 4.11 0.71
CA ILE A 203 15.67 3.52 1.62
C ILE A 203 16.26 2.32 2.35
N GLU A 204 16.95 1.41 1.64
CA GLU A 204 17.59 0.25 2.27
C GLU A 204 18.65 0.67 3.30
N ARG A 205 19.44 1.70 3.01
CA ARG A 205 20.38 2.27 3.99
C ARG A 205 19.68 2.87 5.20
N ALA A 206 18.58 3.58 5.01
CA ALA A 206 17.80 4.15 6.11
C ALA A 206 17.19 3.05 7.01
N LEU A 207 16.76 1.94 6.42
CA LEU A 207 16.23 0.77 7.15
C LEU A 207 17.31 -0.05 7.87
N SER A 208 18.57 0.05 7.46
CA SER A 208 19.66 -0.80 8.00
C SER A 208 19.82 -0.73 9.53
N ALA A 209 19.72 0.46 10.12
CA ALA A 209 19.86 0.66 11.56
C ALA A 209 18.69 0.05 12.37
N PRO A 210 17.41 0.38 12.09
CA PRO A 210 16.29 -0.25 12.80
C PRO A 210 16.20 -1.76 12.52
N ALA A 211 16.54 -2.22 11.31
CA ALA A 211 16.62 -3.65 10.98
C ALA A 211 17.67 -4.38 11.83
N ALA A 212 18.89 -3.86 11.90
CA ALA A 212 19.97 -4.46 12.71
C ALA A 212 19.59 -4.53 14.19
N ARG A 213 18.94 -3.49 14.71
CA ARG A 213 18.43 -3.46 16.09
C ARG A 213 17.36 -4.51 16.32
N ALA A 214 16.32 -4.57 15.49
CA ALA A 214 15.23 -5.53 15.61
C ALA A 214 15.73 -6.99 15.50
N ASN A 215 16.62 -7.26 14.55
CA ASN A 215 17.22 -8.59 14.36
C ASN A 215 18.08 -9.00 15.55
N SER A 216 18.88 -8.08 16.09
CA SER A 216 19.70 -8.33 17.28
C SER A 216 18.83 -8.61 18.51
N ALA A 217 17.73 -7.86 18.68
CA ALA A 217 16.80 -8.07 19.77
C ALA A 217 16.11 -9.44 19.70
N LEU A 218 15.59 -9.83 18.53
CA LEU A 218 15.00 -11.15 18.33
C LEU A 218 16.01 -12.28 18.55
N ALA A 219 17.23 -12.15 18.01
CA ALA A 219 18.28 -13.14 18.20
C ALA A 219 18.65 -13.29 19.69
N ALA A 220 18.77 -12.17 20.41
CA ALA A 220 19.08 -12.17 21.83
C ALA A 220 17.93 -12.78 22.67
N TYR A 221 16.68 -12.47 22.32
CA TYR A 221 15.49 -13.11 22.93
C TYR A 221 15.52 -14.63 22.76
N ARG A 222 15.72 -15.11 21.52
CA ARG A 222 15.81 -16.54 21.21
C ARG A 222 16.97 -17.22 21.95
N ALA A 223 18.12 -16.56 22.04
CA ALA A 223 19.27 -17.05 22.79
C ALA A 223 18.99 -17.16 24.29
N ARG A 224 18.31 -16.18 24.90
CA ARG A 224 17.91 -16.23 26.32
C ARG A 224 16.86 -17.30 26.59
N ARG A 225 15.93 -17.50 25.66
CA ARG A 225 14.86 -18.51 25.75
C ARG A 225 15.36 -19.94 25.60
N ASN A 226 16.27 -20.17 24.64
CA ASN A 226 16.80 -21.50 24.32
C ASN A 226 18.12 -21.81 25.05
N GLY A 227 18.75 -20.81 25.66
CA GLY A 227 20.00 -20.96 26.38
C GLY A 227 19.86 -21.84 27.63
N PRO A 228 20.93 -22.56 28.03
CA PRO A 228 20.91 -23.35 29.25
C PRO A 228 20.59 -22.45 30.45
N VAL A 229 19.59 -22.84 31.24
CA VAL A 229 19.40 -22.25 32.58
C VAL A 229 20.68 -22.52 33.37
N ASP A 230 21.52 -21.49 33.53
CA ASP A 230 22.82 -21.55 34.20
C ASP A 230 22.87 -22.62 35.32
N PRO A 231 23.67 -23.69 35.16
CA PRO A 231 24.06 -24.54 36.27
C PRO A 231 25.09 -23.86 37.18
N ALA A 232 25.56 -22.65 36.85
CA ALA A 232 26.62 -21.91 37.55
C ALA A 232 26.20 -21.28 38.90
N ALA A 233 25.14 -21.79 39.53
CA ALA A 233 24.93 -21.72 40.98
C ALA A 233 25.13 -23.10 41.64
N GLY A 234 26.03 -23.91 41.06
CA GLY A 234 26.24 -25.33 41.37
C GLY A 234 27.65 -25.67 41.88
N SER A 235 28.50 -24.70 42.20
CA SER A 235 29.73 -24.93 42.96
C SER A 235 29.55 -24.60 44.44
N ALA A 236 28.51 -25.17 45.07
CA ALA A 236 28.45 -25.35 46.51
C ALA A 236 27.44 -26.45 46.87
N SER A 237 27.98 -27.61 47.25
CA SER A 237 27.36 -28.69 48.03
C SER A 237 26.27 -29.57 47.38
N PRO A 238 26.37 -30.91 47.47
CA PRO A 238 25.41 -31.85 46.91
C PRO A 238 24.21 -32.06 47.85
N ALA A 239 23.34 -31.07 48.06
CA ALA A 239 22.09 -31.28 48.82
C ALA A 239 21.05 -30.15 48.71
N THR A 240 20.55 -29.79 47.53
CA THR A 240 19.19 -29.20 47.47
C THR A 240 18.57 -29.36 46.08
N LYS A 241 17.63 -30.31 45.93
CA LYS A 241 16.70 -30.31 44.81
C LYS A 241 15.90 -29.01 44.89
N LYS A 242 16.19 -28.02 44.03
CA LYS A 242 15.37 -26.81 43.91
C LYS A 242 13.93 -27.23 43.63
N THR A 243 13.02 -26.93 44.57
CA THR A 243 11.59 -27.25 44.46
C THR A 243 10.99 -26.51 43.26
N GLY A 244 9.95 -27.07 42.62
CA GLY A 244 9.32 -26.48 41.42
C GLY A 244 8.88 -25.01 41.59
N LYS A 245 8.64 -24.58 42.83
CA LYS A 245 8.28 -23.20 43.21
C LYS A 245 9.43 -22.19 42.99
N GLN A 246 10.68 -22.59 43.22
CA GLN A 246 11.86 -21.73 42.99
C GLN A 246 12.18 -21.56 41.51
N LYS A 247 12.00 -22.62 40.70
CA LYS A 247 12.14 -22.53 39.23
C LYS A 247 11.09 -21.57 38.63
N GLY A 248 9.84 -21.63 39.09
CA GLY A 248 8.77 -20.74 38.62
C GLY A 248 9.01 -19.26 38.97
N ALA A 249 9.52 -18.96 40.16
CA ALA A 249 9.84 -17.58 40.56
C ALA A 249 10.98 -16.98 39.73
N GLN A 250 12.02 -17.77 39.46
CA GLN A 250 13.17 -17.32 38.65
C GLN A 250 12.81 -17.16 37.17
N GLN A 251 11.93 -18.01 36.63
CA GLN A 251 11.38 -17.84 35.29
C GLN A 251 10.55 -16.56 35.18
N LYS A 252 9.65 -16.32 36.15
CA LYS A 252 8.81 -15.12 36.16
C LYS A 252 9.64 -13.82 36.19
N LEU A 253 10.76 -13.81 36.92
CA LEU A 253 11.66 -12.66 36.95
C LEU A 253 12.31 -12.43 35.57
N ARG A 254 12.79 -13.50 34.91
CA ARG A 254 13.34 -13.41 33.55
C ARG A 254 12.30 -12.91 32.55
N ASP A 255 11.06 -13.37 32.65
CA ASP A 255 9.98 -12.94 31.76
C ASP A 255 9.62 -11.46 31.99
N LEU A 256 9.76 -10.94 33.22
CA LEU A 256 9.61 -9.51 33.52
C LEU A 256 10.76 -8.68 32.94
N ASP A 257 12.00 -9.15 33.08
CA ASP A 257 13.16 -8.50 32.47
C ASP A 257 13.03 -8.48 30.94
N GLU A 258 12.51 -9.56 30.35
CA GLU A 258 12.25 -9.65 28.92
C GLU A 258 11.15 -8.69 28.46
N LEU A 259 10.08 -8.55 29.24
CA LEU A 259 9.03 -7.58 28.95
C LEU A 259 9.59 -6.15 28.90
N ASP A 260 10.59 -5.83 29.74
CA ASP A 260 11.25 -4.52 29.74
C ASP A 260 12.09 -4.27 28.50
N LEU A 261 12.82 -5.30 28.05
CA LEU A 261 13.55 -5.24 26.79
C LEU A 261 12.58 -5.06 25.61
N LEU A 262 11.47 -5.79 25.59
CA LEU A 262 10.47 -5.70 24.52
C LEU A 262 9.81 -4.32 24.48
N ILE A 263 9.48 -3.74 25.65
CA ILE A 263 8.97 -2.38 25.77
C ILE A 263 9.97 -1.38 25.16
N ALA A 264 11.25 -1.49 25.50
CA ALA A 264 12.29 -0.59 24.97
C ALA A 264 12.45 -0.72 23.44
N GLU A 265 12.31 -1.92 22.86
CA GLU A 265 12.37 -2.09 21.41
C GLU A 265 11.16 -1.49 20.68
N TYR A 266 9.95 -1.62 21.24
CA TYR A 266 8.76 -0.97 20.68
C TYR A 266 8.80 0.55 20.79
N GLU A 267 9.35 1.08 21.89
CA GLU A 267 9.58 2.51 22.07
C GLU A 267 10.56 3.04 21.01
N ALA A 268 11.73 2.41 20.86
CA ALA A 268 12.71 2.82 19.87
C ALA A 268 12.20 2.74 18.42
N ALA A 269 11.41 1.70 18.08
CA ALA A 269 10.81 1.56 16.76
C ALA A 269 9.77 2.67 16.48
N ALA A 270 8.95 3.02 17.48
CA ALA A 270 7.98 4.09 17.35
C ALA A 270 8.66 5.46 17.23
N GLU A 271 9.67 5.74 18.06
CA GLU A 271 10.46 6.98 18.00
C GLU A 271 11.18 7.15 16.66
N TRP A 272 11.73 6.06 16.11
CA TRP A 272 12.36 6.11 14.78
C TRP A 272 11.38 6.51 13.68
N LEU A 273 10.15 5.96 13.71
CA LEU A 273 9.10 6.32 12.75
C LEU A 273 8.62 7.76 12.94
N GLU A 274 8.49 8.21 14.19
CA GLU A 274 8.11 9.60 14.51
C GLU A 274 9.18 10.59 14.04
N ALA A 275 10.46 10.29 14.26
CA ALA A 275 11.57 11.11 13.77
C ALA A 275 11.64 11.10 12.23
N MET A 276 11.36 9.96 11.59
CA MET A 276 11.23 9.88 10.13
C MET A 276 10.11 10.82 9.64
N ALA A 277 8.93 10.76 10.26
CA ALA A 277 7.80 11.61 9.91
C ALA A 277 8.09 13.11 10.11
N GLU A 278 8.79 13.49 11.18
CA GLU A 278 9.19 14.88 11.44
C GLU A 278 10.19 15.42 10.40
N ALA A 279 11.03 14.54 9.84
CA ALA A 279 11.98 14.89 8.80
C ALA A 279 11.35 15.00 7.39
N GLU A 280 10.12 14.55 7.19
CA GLU A 280 9.43 14.64 5.91
C GLU A 280 8.94 16.07 5.62
N SER A 281 9.22 16.57 4.43
CA SER A 281 8.67 17.83 3.91
C SER A 281 7.31 17.59 3.27
N VAL A 282 6.25 18.19 3.82
CA VAL A 282 4.87 18.05 3.31
C VAL A 282 4.54 19.23 2.39
N HIS A 283 4.39 18.97 1.08
CA HIS A 283 4.05 20.00 0.09
C HIS A 283 2.61 19.88 -0.41
N ASP A 284 2.07 18.66 -0.47
CA ASP A 284 0.73 18.39 -0.97
C ASP A 284 -0.05 17.37 -0.11
N HIS A 285 -1.25 17.02 -0.56
CA HIS A 285 -2.12 16.06 0.13
C HIS A 285 -1.65 14.59 0.03
N VAL A 286 -0.81 14.26 -0.96
CA VAL A 286 -0.23 12.92 -1.10
C VAL A 286 0.88 12.73 -0.06
N ASP A 287 1.71 13.76 0.13
CA ASP A 287 2.71 13.82 1.20
C ASP A 287 2.03 13.74 2.58
N GLU A 288 0.96 14.51 2.78
CA GLU A 288 0.18 14.48 4.03
C GLU A 288 -0.37 13.07 4.32
N PHE A 289 -0.92 12.42 3.29
CA PHE A 289 -1.43 11.05 3.40
C PHE A 289 -0.30 10.05 3.73
N PHE A 290 0.85 10.17 3.06
CA PHE A 290 2.02 9.33 3.31
C PHE A 290 2.49 9.46 4.76
N VAL A 291 2.71 10.69 5.23
CA VAL A 291 3.17 10.95 6.60
C VAL A 291 2.13 10.48 7.63
N ASP A 292 0.86 10.88 7.50
CA ASP A 292 -0.15 10.57 8.52
C ASP A 292 -0.59 9.10 8.49
N LEU A 293 -0.92 8.53 7.33
CA LEU A 293 -1.53 7.20 7.26
C LEU A 293 -0.51 6.06 7.15
N VAL A 294 0.67 6.30 6.58
CA VAL A 294 1.71 5.28 6.46
C VAL A 294 2.65 5.34 7.67
N ILE A 295 3.41 6.44 7.82
CA ILE A 295 4.47 6.52 8.84
C ILE A 295 3.89 6.70 10.25
N MET A 296 3.22 7.83 10.51
CA MET A 296 2.59 8.12 11.80
C MET A 296 1.47 7.14 12.10
N GLY A 297 0.87 6.63 11.04
CA GLY A 297 0.06 5.44 11.09
C GLY A 297 0.81 4.36 11.86
N LEU A 298 1.88 3.80 11.28
CA LEU A 298 2.63 2.69 11.85
C LEU A 298 3.11 2.98 13.27
N ALA A 299 3.62 4.19 13.52
CA ALA A 299 4.02 4.64 14.85
C ALA A 299 2.88 4.51 15.87
N ARG A 300 1.67 5.01 15.56
CA ARG A 300 0.50 4.91 16.46
C ARG A 300 0.14 3.46 16.81
N GLU A 301 0.29 2.51 15.88
CA GLU A 301 0.05 1.10 16.18
C GLU A 301 1.12 0.50 17.09
N LEU A 302 2.39 0.85 16.89
CA LEU A 302 3.47 0.43 17.79
C LEU A 302 3.30 1.04 19.19
N ARG A 303 2.93 2.33 19.27
CA ARG A 303 2.60 3.01 20.53
C ARG A 303 1.41 2.39 21.26
N LEU A 304 0.39 1.92 20.52
CA LEU A 304 -0.75 1.22 21.13
C LEU A 304 -0.33 -0.14 21.73
N VAL A 305 0.56 -0.87 21.06
CA VAL A 305 1.14 -2.10 21.60
C VAL A 305 2.01 -1.79 22.82
N LEU A 306 2.84 -0.75 22.76
CA LEU A 306 3.66 -0.29 23.88
C LEU A 306 2.80 0.05 25.12
N LEU A 307 1.67 0.74 24.92
CA LEU A 307 0.71 1.04 25.98
C LEU A 307 0.13 -0.24 26.61
N ALA A 308 -0.16 -1.25 25.79
CA ALA A 308 -0.66 -2.54 26.28
C ALA A 308 0.40 -3.30 27.09
N LEU A 309 1.66 -3.32 26.61
CA LEU A 309 2.78 -3.98 27.29
C LEU A 309 3.11 -3.32 28.64
N THR A 310 3.19 -1.99 28.66
CA THR A 310 3.43 -1.21 29.90
C THR A 310 2.29 -1.38 30.90
N SER A 311 1.04 -1.42 30.43
CA SER A 311 -0.14 -1.70 31.27
C SER A 311 -0.11 -3.12 31.84
N ALA A 312 0.27 -4.13 31.04
CA ALA A 312 0.42 -5.50 31.51
C ALA A 312 1.49 -5.59 32.61
N LYS A 313 2.64 -4.95 32.41
CA LYS A 313 3.72 -4.85 33.40
C LYS A 313 3.21 -4.24 34.71
N ALA A 314 2.50 -3.10 34.64
CA ALA A 314 1.98 -2.41 35.82
C ALA A 314 0.99 -3.26 36.62
N GLN A 315 0.25 -4.16 35.96
CA GLN A 315 -0.68 -5.09 36.58
C GLN A 315 -0.01 -6.40 37.04
N GLY A 316 1.30 -6.55 36.85
CA GLY A 316 2.04 -7.79 37.15
C GLY A 316 1.63 -8.97 36.26
N ALA A 317 0.99 -8.68 35.12
CA ALA A 317 0.63 -9.64 34.08
C ALA A 317 1.75 -9.75 33.04
N LEU A 318 1.93 -10.95 32.51
CA LEU A 318 2.95 -11.25 31.51
C LEU A 318 2.29 -11.81 30.25
N PRO A 319 2.63 -11.31 29.05
CA PRO A 319 2.29 -12.00 27.82
C PRO A 319 2.87 -13.42 27.81
N ALA A 320 2.19 -14.35 27.14
CA ALA A 320 2.76 -15.67 26.90
C ALA A 320 4.09 -15.54 26.13
N PRO A 321 5.07 -16.43 26.35
CA PRO A 321 6.35 -16.39 25.65
C PRO A 321 6.19 -16.37 24.12
N GLU A 322 5.28 -17.18 23.58
CA GLU A 322 4.96 -17.22 22.14
C GLU A 322 4.51 -15.85 21.65
N ARG A 323 3.74 -15.12 22.47
CA ARG A 323 3.30 -13.78 22.14
C ARG A 323 4.45 -12.78 22.14
N MET A 324 5.39 -12.90 23.08
CA MET A 324 6.59 -12.06 23.09
C MET A 324 7.44 -12.29 21.84
N GLU A 325 7.61 -13.54 21.41
CA GLU A 325 8.33 -13.85 20.17
C GLU A 325 7.66 -13.24 18.93
N GLN A 326 6.33 -13.37 18.82
CA GLN A 326 5.56 -12.74 17.72
C GLN A 326 5.74 -11.23 17.66
N LEU A 327 5.85 -10.56 18.81
CA LEU A 327 6.07 -9.12 18.89
C LEU A 327 7.48 -8.73 18.44
N TYR A 328 8.51 -9.53 18.79
CA TYR A 328 9.85 -9.34 18.22
C TYR A 328 9.90 -9.60 16.71
N LEU A 329 9.27 -10.69 16.24
CA LEU A 329 9.17 -11.02 14.82
C LEU A 329 8.53 -9.88 14.02
N ARG A 330 7.44 -9.30 14.52
CA ARG A 330 6.79 -8.14 13.90
C ARG A 330 7.75 -6.98 13.65
N LEU A 331 8.61 -6.64 14.61
CA LEU A 331 9.60 -5.57 14.40
C LEU A 331 10.57 -5.92 13.27
N THR A 332 11.02 -7.18 13.19
CA THR A 332 11.88 -7.63 12.08
C THR A 332 11.15 -7.55 10.74
N TRP A 333 9.87 -7.92 10.68
CA TRP A 333 9.05 -7.88 9.47
C TRP A 333 8.80 -6.46 8.95
N ILE A 334 8.79 -5.46 9.82
CA ILE A 334 8.61 -4.04 9.44
C ILE A 334 9.88 -3.47 8.81
N PHE A 335 11.06 -3.83 9.31
CA PHE A 335 12.32 -3.15 8.95
C PHE A 335 13.22 -3.93 7.99
N ASN A 336 12.99 -5.23 7.77
CA ASN A 336 13.84 -6.07 6.91
C ASN A 336 13.49 -6.04 5.41
N GLY A 337 12.69 -5.06 4.95
CA GLY A 337 12.37 -4.92 3.53
C GLY A 337 13.63 -4.72 2.68
N ARG A 338 13.76 -5.51 1.61
CA ARG A 338 14.88 -5.42 0.65
C ARG A 338 14.47 -4.62 -0.58
N LEU A 339 15.30 -3.69 -1.04
CA LEU A 339 14.97 -2.84 -2.18
C LEU A 339 16.02 -2.93 -3.28
N GLU A 340 15.55 -3.04 -4.51
CA GLU A 340 16.40 -3.02 -5.69
C GLU A 340 15.74 -2.24 -6.83
N SER A 341 16.56 -1.81 -7.79
CA SER A 341 16.08 -1.18 -9.03
C SER A 341 16.49 -2.03 -10.23
N PHE A 342 15.61 -2.08 -11.22
CA PHE A 342 15.82 -2.83 -12.45
C PHE A 342 15.45 -1.98 -13.67
N GLU A 343 16.38 -1.88 -14.61
CA GLU A 343 16.21 -1.15 -15.87
C GLU A 343 16.24 -2.13 -17.04
N ARG A 344 15.06 -2.55 -17.52
CA ARG A 344 15.01 -3.52 -18.63
C ARG A 344 15.69 -3.01 -19.90
N LYS A 345 15.64 -1.70 -20.15
CA LYS A 345 16.17 -1.05 -21.37
C LYS A 345 17.69 -1.05 -21.44
N ARG A 346 18.38 -1.44 -20.36
CA ARG A 346 19.82 -1.71 -20.38
C ARG A 346 20.18 -3.02 -21.09
N TYR A 347 19.22 -3.93 -21.26
CA TYR A 347 19.47 -5.25 -21.83
C TYR A 347 18.77 -5.41 -23.17
N ALA A 348 19.54 -5.71 -24.23
CA ALA A 348 19.00 -5.89 -25.58
C ALA A 348 18.22 -7.20 -25.77
N SER A 349 18.38 -8.16 -24.86
CA SER A 349 17.65 -9.44 -24.87
C SER A 349 16.22 -9.32 -24.34
N LEU A 350 15.83 -8.16 -23.79
CA LEU A 350 14.50 -7.89 -23.25
C LEU A 350 13.73 -6.97 -24.20
N SER A 351 12.39 -6.98 -24.11
CA SER A 351 11.57 -6.05 -24.88
C SER A 351 11.78 -4.60 -24.43
N HIS A 352 11.79 -3.67 -25.38
CA HIS A 352 11.94 -2.21 -25.16
C HIS A 352 10.64 -1.42 -25.44
N GLU A 353 9.52 -2.10 -25.71
CA GLU A 353 8.23 -1.44 -26.00
C GLU A 353 7.76 -0.57 -24.84
N ALA A 354 7.43 0.70 -25.07
CA ALA A 354 7.08 1.68 -24.03
C ALA A 354 5.67 1.47 -23.42
N ASN A 355 5.50 0.41 -22.61
CA ASN A 355 4.31 0.20 -21.80
C ASN A 355 4.64 -0.47 -20.45
N LYS A 356 3.86 -0.15 -19.40
CA LYS A 356 4.05 -0.67 -18.03
C LYS A 356 4.01 -2.21 -17.96
N ALA A 357 3.12 -2.83 -18.75
CA ALA A 357 2.94 -4.27 -18.77
C ALA A 357 4.20 -5.02 -19.23
N MET A 358 4.90 -4.50 -20.23
CA MET A 358 6.13 -5.09 -20.75
C MET A 358 7.27 -4.98 -19.75
N ASN A 359 7.29 -3.92 -18.94
CA ASN A 359 8.27 -3.79 -17.87
C ASN A 359 8.09 -4.84 -16.77
N LEU A 360 6.85 -5.05 -16.34
CA LEU A 360 6.48 -6.12 -15.41
C LEU A 360 6.84 -7.50 -15.99
N ASN A 361 6.40 -7.81 -17.21
CA ASN A 361 6.65 -9.10 -17.84
C ASN A 361 8.14 -9.38 -18.04
N ALA A 362 8.94 -8.36 -18.37
CA ALA A 362 10.39 -8.50 -18.50
C ALA A 362 11.02 -8.96 -17.18
N TYR A 363 10.71 -8.30 -16.07
CA TYR A 363 11.24 -8.71 -14.76
C TYR A 363 10.71 -10.10 -14.33
N ILE A 364 9.41 -10.36 -14.50
CA ILE A 364 8.80 -11.66 -14.16
C ILE A 364 9.48 -12.80 -14.94
N SER A 365 9.83 -12.59 -16.21
CA SER A 365 10.53 -13.60 -17.03
C SER A 365 11.94 -13.94 -16.55
N LEU A 366 12.52 -13.10 -15.69
CA LEU A 366 13.85 -13.31 -15.12
C LEU A 366 13.82 -14.02 -13.76
N MET A 367 12.67 -14.04 -13.08
CA MET A 367 12.53 -14.57 -11.72
C MET A 367 12.91 -16.05 -11.61
N GLY A 368 13.50 -16.41 -10.47
CA GLY A 368 13.97 -17.76 -10.16
C GLY A 368 15.25 -18.18 -10.88
N GLN A 369 15.89 -17.27 -11.63
CA GLN A 369 17.02 -17.57 -12.49
C GLN A 369 18.21 -16.64 -12.22
N ARG A 370 19.36 -17.09 -12.69
CA ARG A 370 20.63 -16.34 -12.72
C ARG A 370 20.99 -16.03 -14.16
N TRP A 371 21.37 -14.79 -14.41
CA TRP A 371 21.60 -14.26 -15.75
C TRP A 371 22.99 -13.65 -15.85
N ARG A 372 23.79 -14.17 -16.77
CA ARG A 372 25.08 -13.60 -17.13
C ARG A 372 24.88 -12.44 -18.10
N LYS A 373 25.58 -11.35 -17.84
CA LYS A 373 25.69 -10.20 -18.74
C LYS A 373 26.78 -10.49 -19.77
N GLU A 374 26.41 -10.46 -21.05
CA GLU A 374 27.33 -10.65 -22.18
C GLU A 374 27.28 -9.42 -23.08
N GLU A 375 28.44 -8.81 -23.34
CA GLU A 375 28.55 -7.69 -24.26
C GLU A 375 28.65 -8.20 -25.70
N ALA A 376 27.68 -7.85 -26.54
CA ALA A 376 27.66 -8.20 -27.95
C ALA A 376 27.22 -7.00 -28.80
N GLY A 377 28.08 -6.58 -29.75
CA GLY A 377 27.74 -5.50 -30.68
C GLY A 377 27.47 -4.14 -30.03
N GLY A 378 28.05 -3.88 -28.85
CA GLY A 378 27.84 -2.64 -28.09
C GLY A 378 26.56 -2.63 -27.24
N ALA A 379 25.91 -3.79 -27.07
CA ALA A 379 24.76 -3.96 -26.20
C ALA A 379 24.97 -5.11 -25.21
N THR A 380 24.46 -4.94 -23.99
CA THR A 380 24.45 -5.97 -22.96
C THR A 380 23.29 -6.93 -23.19
N LEU A 381 23.56 -8.23 -23.24
CA LEU A 381 22.58 -9.32 -23.33
C LEU A 381 22.53 -10.11 -22.02
N LEU A 382 21.35 -10.60 -21.65
CA LEU A 382 21.18 -11.54 -20.55
C LEU A 382 21.10 -12.98 -21.08
N ARG A 383 22.00 -13.85 -20.63
CA ARG A 383 21.94 -15.30 -20.90
C ARG A 383 21.78 -16.09 -19.61
N PRO A 384 20.95 -17.16 -19.57
CA PRO A 384 20.86 -18.03 -18.42
C PRO A 384 22.25 -18.58 -18.04
N ALA A 385 22.57 -18.55 -16.75
CA ALA A 385 23.86 -18.98 -16.24
C ALA A 385 23.69 -20.02 -15.13
N THR A 386 24.36 -21.16 -15.30
CA THR A 386 24.38 -22.25 -14.30
C THR A 386 25.56 -22.16 -13.35
N THR A 387 26.65 -21.49 -13.76
CA THR A 387 27.85 -21.30 -12.94
C THR A 387 27.87 -19.89 -12.37
N PRO A 388 27.92 -19.72 -11.04
CA PRO A 388 27.91 -18.40 -10.40
C PRO A 388 29.16 -17.58 -10.75
N LEU A 389 28.94 -16.34 -11.16
CA LEU A 389 29.94 -15.27 -11.22
C LEU A 389 29.46 -14.09 -10.36
N GLU A 390 30.41 -13.24 -9.94
CA GLU A 390 30.12 -12.06 -9.11
C GLU A 390 29.22 -11.04 -9.82
N ASP A 391 29.40 -10.84 -11.13
CA ASP A 391 28.67 -9.83 -11.92
C ASP A 391 27.30 -10.29 -12.46
N ASP A 392 26.89 -11.53 -12.17
CA ASP A 392 25.61 -12.06 -12.64
C ASP A 392 24.42 -11.29 -12.04
N LEU A 393 23.39 -11.09 -12.84
CA LEU A 393 22.09 -10.65 -12.35
C LEU A 393 21.34 -11.86 -11.79
N VAL A 394 21.12 -11.86 -10.47
CA VAL A 394 20.32 -12.89 -9.78
C VAL A 394 18.95 -12.29 -9.49
N VAL A 395 17.89 -12.92 -10.00
CA VAL A 395 16.51 -12.50 -9.70
C VAL A 395 15.84 -13.62 -8.91
N PRO A 396 15.76 -13.52 -7.57
CA PRO A 396 15.23 -14.61 -6.77
C PRO A 396 13.72 -14.78 -6.98
N ASP A 397 13.26 -16.02 -6.87
CA ASP A 397 11.83 -16.33 -6.96
C ASP A 397 11.09 -15.89 -5.69
N SER A 398 9.76 -15.78 -5.78
CA SER A 398 8.88 -15.51 -4.64
C SER A 398 7.48 -16.06 -4.90
N THR A 399 6.88 -16.71 -3.91
CA THR A 399 5.53 -17.30 -4.04
C THR A 399 4.44 -16.27 -4.36
N TYR A 400 4.62 -15.02 -3.91
CA TYR A 400 3.66 -13.93 -4.13
C TYR A 400 4.29 -12.78 -4.91
N LEU A 401 3.53 -12.23 -5.84
CA LEU A 401 3.87 -11.01 -6.57
C LEU A 401 2.80 -9.95 -6.30
N LEU A 402 3.20 -8.74 -5.94
CA LEU A 402 2.30 -7.59 -5.83
C LEU A 402 2.72 -6.51 -6.82
N THR A 403 1.85 -6.13 -7.76
CA THR A 403 2.11 -5.00 -8.66
C THR A 403 1.49 -3.73 -8.09
N LEU A 404 2.31 -2.70 -7.90
CA LEU A 404 1.94 -1.43 -7.28
C LEU A 404 2.35 -0.27 -8.19
N ASP A 405 1.40 0.54 -8.66
CA ASP A 405 1.73 1.73 -9.44
C ASP A 405 2.63 2.71 -8.67
N ALA A 406 3.54 3.38 -9.39
CA ALA A 406 4.55 4.28 -8.81
C ALA A 406 4.00 5.52 -8.07
N ASP A 407 2.71 5.82 -8.20
CA ASP A 407 1.98 6.93 -7.57
C ASP A 407 0.95 6.45 -6.53
N SER A 408 1.03 5.18 -6.13
CA SER A 408 0.07 4.55 -5.23
C SER A 408 0.71 4.20 -3.90
N LEU A 409 -0.02 4.44 -2.81
CA LEU A 409 0.48 4.19 -1.46
C LEU A 409 -0.20 2.97 -0.84
N LEU A 410 0.60 2.10 -0.24
CA LEU A 410 0.10 0.98 0.55
C LEU A 410 -0.16 1.42 1.99
N LEU A 411 -1.35 1.08 2.50
CA LEU A 411 -1.58 1.11 3.93
C LEU A 411 -0.82 -0.04 4.58
N ARG A 412 -0.37 0.16 5.82
CA ARG A 412 0.11 -0.90 6.74
C ARG A 412 -0.75 -2.16 6.71
N ASP A 413 -0.11 -3.30 7.00
CA ASP A 413 -0.71 -4.64 7.08
C ASP A 413 -1.42 -5.17 5.82
N TYR A 414 -1.32 -4.44 4.70
CA TYR A 414 -1.95 -4.80 3.44
C TYR A 414 -1.42 -6.14 2.91
N CYS A 415 -0.09 -6.33 2.87
CA CYS A 415 0.52 -7.58 2.38
C CYS A 415 0.08 -8.80 3.20
N LEU A 416 0.16 -8.75 4.54
CA LEU A 416 -0.29 -9.84 5.42
C LEU A 416 -1.74 -10.23 5.15
N ARG A 417 -2.62 -9.23 5.03
CA ARG A 417 -4.05 -9.47 4.84
C ARG A 417 -4.37 -10.11 3.51
N LEU A 418 -3.70 -9.68 2.45
CA LEU A 418 -3.89 -10.24 1.11
C LEU A 418 -3.42 -11.69 1.05
N VAL A 419 -2.21 -11.97 1.54
CA VAL A 419 -1.66 -13.31 1.56
C VAL A 419 -2.50 -14.24 2.43
N TYR A 420 -2.87 -13.80 3.64
CA TYR A 420 -3.77 -14.56 4.51
C TYR A 420 -5.10 -14.87 3.83
N PHE A 421 -5.69 -13.91 3.12
CA PHE A 421 -6.91 -14.14 2.37
C PHE A 421 -6.70 -15.17 1.25
N LEU A 422 -5.63 -15.05 0.46
CA LEU A 422 -5.34 -16.02 -0.60
C LEU A 422 -5.11 -17.44 -0.05
N GLU A 423 -4.57 -17.57 1.17
CA GLU A 423 -4.32 -18.85 1.85
C GLU A 423 -5.52 -19.36 2.66
N SER A 424 -6.55 -18.53 2.86
CA SER A 424 -7.75 -18.92 3.60
C SER A 424 -8.51 -20.05 2.87
N ALA A 425 -9.02 -21.00 3.64
CA ALA A 425 -9.81 -22.12 3.12
C ALA A 425 -10.96 -21.64 2.24
N GLY A 426 -11.14 -22.29 1.08
CA GLY A 426 -12.11 -21.91 0.04
C GLY A 426 -11.55 -20.97 -1.04
N ASN A 427 -10.33 -20.44 -0.87
CA ASN A 427 -9.65 -19.60 -1.85
C ASN A 427 -8.54 -20.33 -2.63
N GLU A 428 -8.54 -21.67 -2.64
CA GLU A 428 -7.50 -22.48 -3.29
C GLU A 428 -7.42 -22.22 -4.81
N ARG A 429 -8.55 -21.79 -5.42
CA ARG A 429 -8.65 -21.45 -6.85
C ARG A 429 -8.41 -19.96 -7.15
N VAL A 430 -8.14 -19.15 -6.13
CA VAL A 430 -7.89 -17.71 -6.29
C VAL A 430 -6.40 -17.51 -6.51
N ALA A 431 -6.01 -17.35 -7.78
CA ALA A 431 -4.62 -17.07 -8.16
C ALA A 431 -4.29 -15.58 -8.17
N VAL A 432 -5.28 -14.71 -8.38
CA VAL A 432 -5.09 -13.26 -8.49
C VAL A 432 -6.16 -12.51 -7.68
N MET A 433 -5.73 -11.52 -6.92
CA MET A 433 -6.60 -10.53 -6.29
C MET A 433 -6.34 -9.16 -6.89
N ILE A 434 -7.40 -8.45 -7.29
CA ILE A 434 -7.31 -7.12 -7.90
C ILE A 434 -8.05 -6.11 -7.00
N GLY A 435 -7.36 -5.04 -6.63
CA GLY A 435 -7.92 -3.81 -6.07
C GLY A 435 -7.56 -2.60 -6.95
N PRO A 436 -8.20 -1.43 -6.80
CA PRO A 436 -7.70 -0.22 -7.46
C PRO A 436 -6.48 0.32 -6.70
N PRO A 437 -5.29 0.55 -7.30
CA PRO A 437 -4.72 0.14 -8.60
C PRO A 437 -3.65 -0.97 -8.44
N LEU A 438 -4.03 -2.06 -7.77
CA LEU A 438 -3.14 -3.09 -7.25
C LEU A 438 -3.58 -4.47 -7.72
N ALA A 439 -2.62 -5.34 -8.01
CA ALA A 439 -2.89 -6.77 -8.22
C ALA A 439 -1.88 -7.61 -7.44
N VAL A 440 -2.37 -8.59 -6.68
CA VAL A 440 -1.56 -9.62 -6.02
C VAL A 440 -1.80 -10.93 -6.74
N GLN A 441 -0.73 -11.61 -7.13
CA GLN A 441 -0.77 -12.91 -7.75
C GLN A 441 -0.02 -13.93 -6.90
N ARG A 442 -0.63 -15.09 -6.67
CA ARG A 442 0.08 -16.28 -6.21
C ARG A 442 0.67 -16.96 -7.44
N LEU A 443 1.99 -17.14 -7.45
CA LEU A 443 2.65 -17.97 -8.44
C LEU A 443 2.40 -19.44 -8.08
N CYS A 444 1.87 -20.22 -9.01
CA CYS A 444 1.77 -21.66 -8.83
C CYS A 444 3.15 -22.27 -9.07
N ASP A 445 3.60 -23.14 -8.16
CA ASP A 445 4.74 -24.01 -8.44
C ASP A 445 4.46 -24.78 -9.75
N SER A 446 5.38 -24.66 -10.71
CA SER A 446 5.31 -25.35 -12.00
C SER A 446 5.62 -26.83 -11.87
#